data_AF-U6GH15-F1
#
_entry.id   AF-U6GH15-F1
#
_cell.length_a   1.000
_cell.length_b   1.000
_cell.length_c   1.000
_cell.angle_alpha   90.00
_cell.angle_beta   90.00
_cell.angle_gamma   90.00
#
_symmetry.space_group_name_H-M   'P 1'
#
loop_
_entity.id
_entity.type
_entity.pdbx_description
1 polymer ?
#
loop_
_entity_poly.entity_id
_entity_poly.type
_entity_poly.pdbx_seq_one_letter_code
_entity_poly.pdbx_strand_id
1 'polypeptide(L)'
;MSTPGSSSNSSSSSCSSLGGSNGSSNSSNSNSSSSSDSAAAVTINPQLKRTAAHDAALLIVKGAACVVFKIPVARTTRRIKFSKGYSCTVTLGPIPGLSEAAAAAAAAGGGPQAQQQQQQQLQEQQQLLQQLANAAIEEDKQILAFEVSRKTADKRYEESYLDEFGIPADLQTVRICAIRDCAVNANAYPILSRTGLFEKIEIGPLKSNAAKETVDICFTFTVSSSLENISLNNTEYLAKLLPHASEDELPTLAELLPPSGVETAREETAEEGDSTLVTPWQVKAEGGVDYNKLLKKFGCSPITPALLKRIEDATGRPVHHMLSRGLFFSHRDLDVLLTHYEKHKAAAAAAAAGTAAAAAAAAPPFYLYTGRGPSSEALHIGHLVPFLFAKYLQEAFDVLLVIQLTEDEKYLFKDELGLQQTKRLAFENAKDIIACGFDLDKTFIFCNTDYISSLYPTMLKIQKKVNLNQIRAIFGFEGSDNIGKVAFPATQAAPSFACAFSSIFGDSPATNNIKCLIPQAL
;
A
#
# COMPACT_ATOMS: atom_id res chain seq x y z
N MET A 1 -20.62 -78.79 -12.52
CA MET A 1 -19.21 -79.02 -12.91
C MET A 1 -18.37 -78.23 -11.91
N SER A 2 -18.15 -78.80 -10.74
CA SER A 2 -16.90 -79.48 -10.35
C SER A 2 -15.87 -78.48 -9.82
N THR A 3 -15.82 -78.52 -8.50
CA THR A 3 -14.84 -78.10 -7.48
C THR A 3 -13.36 -77.86 -7.85
N PRO A 4 -12.60 -77.24 -6.92
CA PRO A 4 -11.34 -76.52 -7.12
C PRO A 4 -10.09 -77.37 -6.84
N GLY A 5 -8.91 -76.83 -7.19
CA GLY A 5 -7.60 -77.43 -6.94
C GLY A 5 -6.74 -76.57 -6.01
N SER A 6 -6.51 -77.12 -4.83
CA SER A 6 -5.70 -76.66 -3.70
C SER A 6 -4.18 -76.86 -3.87
N SER A 7 -3.44 -76.43 -2.84
CA SER A 7 -2.10 -76.86 -2.37
C SER A 7 -0.89 -76.04 -2.89
N SER A 8 0.14 -75.71 -2.10
CA SER A 8 0.46 -75.91 -0.67
C SER A 8 1.80 -75.24 -0.33
N ASN A 9 1.95 -74.79 0.93
CA ASN A 9 3.12 -74.87 1.86
C ASN A 9 4.54 -74.74 1.29
N SER A 10 5.41 -73.86 1.76
CA SER A 10 6.10 -73.83 3.08
C SER A 10 7.32 -72.88 2.86
N SER A 11 7.96 -72.20 3.81
CA SER A 11 8.41 -72.60 5.13
C SER A 11 8.86 -71.36 5.93
N SER A 12 8.77 -71.52 7.24
CA SER A 12 9.18 -70.63 8.31
C SER A 12 10.70 -70.50 8.48
N SER A 13 11.15 -69.34 8.97
CA SER A 13 12.30 -69.23 9.86
C SER A 13 12.08 -68.06 10.81
N SER A 14 12.01 -68.39 12.10
CA SER A 14 11.75 -67.53 13.25
C SER A 14 13.03 -67.14 13.98
N CYS A 15 12.88 -66.18 14.92
CA CYS A 15 13.82 -65.72 15.97
C CYS A 15 14.83 -64.62 15.56
N SER A 16 15.09 -63.58 16.36
CA SER A 16 14.59 -63.20 17.69
C SER A 16 14.96 -61.75 17.99
N SER A 17 14.17 -61.15 18.89
CA SER A 17 14.32 -59.88 19.60
C SER A 17 15.73 -59.37 19.90
N LEU A 18 15.92 -58.05 19.92
CA LEU A 18 16.31 -57.26 21.11
C LEU A 18 16.26 -55.75 20.81
N GLY A 19 16.04 -54.97 21.88
CA GLY A 19 15.52 -53.59 21.86
C GLY A 19 16.45 -52.49 21.34
N GLY A 20 15.85 -51.33 21.07
CA GLY A 20 16.56 -50.10 20.70
C GLY A 20 15.60 -48.92 20.52
N SER A 21 15.40 -48.16 21.60
CA SER A 21 15.09 -46.71 21.67
C SER A 21 14.36 -46.04 20.49
N ASN A 22 13.13 -45.56 20.73
CA ASN A 22 12.43 -44.60 19.88
C ASN A 22 13.19 -43.26 19.83
N GLY A 23 13.88 -43.01 18.72
CA GLY A 23 14.36 -41.70 18.30
C GLY A 23 13.61 -41.27 17.04
N SER A 24 12.81 -40.21 17.16
CA SER A 24 12.08 -39.58 16.05
C SER A 24 13.06 -39.00 15.02
N SER A 25 13.24 -39.66 13.89
CA SER A 25 14.08 -39.18 12.79
C SER A 25 13.30 -38.20 11.90
N ASN A 26 13.64 -36.91 12.01
CA ASN A 26 13.35 -35.89 11.02
C ASN A 26 14.09 -36.23 9.71
N SER A 27 13.35 -36.56 8.64
CA SER A 27 13.91 -36.70 7.30
C SER A 27 14.05 -35.33 6.64
N SER A 28 15.23 -34.73 6.78
CA SER A 28 15.73 -33.62 5.99
C SER A 28 15.87 -34.04 4.52
N ASN A 29 15.10 -33.42 3.63
CA ASN A 29 15.14 -33.69 2.20
C ASN A 29 16.17 -32.76 1.53
N SER A 30 17.41 -33.21 1.47
CA SER A 30 18.48 -32.65 0.63
C SER A 30 18.38 -33.27 -0.76
N ASN A 31 17.90 -32.52 -1.77
CA ASN A 31 18.01 -32.91 -3.17
C ASN A 31 18.94 -31.96 -3.92
N SER A 32 20.13 -32.46 -4.23
CA SER A 32 21.07 -31.94 -5.21
C SER A 32 20.42 -31.95 -6.61
N SER A 33 20.42 -30.81 -7.29
CA SER A 33 19.84 -30.59 -8.61
C SER A 33 20.61 -31.33 -9.72
N SER A 34 19.96 -32.27 -10.41
CA SER A 34 20.41 -32.82 -11.69
C SER A 34 19.77 -32.06 -12.87
N SER A 35 20.49 -31.96 -13.99
CA SER A 35 20.11 -31.27 -15.24
C SER A 35 18.82 -31.78 -15.93
N SER A 36 18.16 -32.81 -15.39
CA SER A 36 16.90 -33.36 -15.86
C SER A 36 15.66 -32.56 -15.42
N ASP A 37 15.73 -31.87 -14.27
CA ASP A 37 14.58 -31.16 -13.70
C ASP A 37 14.30 -29.81 -14.39
N SER A 38 15.30 -29.20 -15.03
CA SER A 38 15.14 -27.93 -15.77
C SER A 38 14.41 -28.11 -17.10
N ALA A 39 14.55 -29.25 -17.77
CA ALA A 39 13.89 -29.56 -19.04
C ALA A 39 12.39 -29.88 -18.88
N ALA A 40 11.99 -30.46 -17.72
CA ALA A 40 10.59 -30.77 -17.44
C ALA A 40 9.76 -29.53 -17.08
N ALA A 41 10.37 -28.48 -16.52
CA ALA A 41 9.64 -27.29 -16.07
C ALA A 41 9.10 -26.41 -17.23
N VAL A 42 9.68 -26.54 -18.42
CA VAL A 42 9.39 -25.72 -19.60
C VAL A 42 8.30 -26.33 -20.50
N THR A 43 7.83 -27.53 -20.20
CA THR A 43 6.72 -28.17 -20.93
C THR A 43 5.49 -28.19 -20.03
N ILE A 44 4.35 -27.65 -20.50
CA ILE A 44 3.09 -27.81 -19.77
C ILE A 44 2.47 -29.14 -20.15
N ASN A 45 2.44 -30.08 -19.20
CA ASN A 45 1.89 -31.41 -19.41
C ASN A 45 1.18 -31.89 -18.13
N PRO A 46 -0.04 -32.42 -18.23
CA PRO A 46 -0.83 -32.83 -17.07
C PRO A 46 -0.22 -34.02 -16.30
N GLN A 47 0.69 -34.78 -16.93
CA GLN A 47 1.41 -35.89 -16.29
C GLN A 47 2.58 -35.42 -15.41
N LEU A 48 3.03 -34.18 -15.56
CA LEU A 48 4.09 -33.60 -14.75
C LEU A 48 3.52 -33.08 -13.43
N LYS A 49 4.30 -33.26 -12.37
CA LYS A 49 3.90 -32.77 -11.04
C LYS A 49 4.08 -31.26 -10.90
N ARG A 50 4.99 -30.63 -11.64
CA ARG A 50 5.28 -29.19 -11.58
C ARG A 50 5.69 -28.69 -12.96
N THR A 51 5.18 -27.54 -13.37
CA THR A 51 5.42 -26.87 -14.65
C THR A 51 5.38 -25.37 -14.43
N ALA A 52 5.81 -24.56 -15.41
CA ALA A 52 5.71 -23.09 -15.35
C ALA A 52 4.29 -22.57 -15.03
N ALA A 53 3.25 -23.31 -15.45
CA ALA A 53 1.86 -22.98 -15.13
C ALA A 53 1.51 -23.22 -13.64
N HIS A 54 2.09 -24.24 -13.00
CA HIS A 54 1.88 -24.45 -11.56
C HIS A 54 2.44 -23.28 -10.74
N ASP A 55 3.63 -22.81 -11.10
CA ASP A 55 4.30 -21.70 -10.43
C ASP A 55 3.56 -20.36 -10.66
N ALA A 56 3.04 -20.13 -11.86
CA ALA A 56 2.22 -18.95 -12.16
C ALA A 56 0.89 -18.96 -11.42
N ALA A 57 0.18 -20.09 -11.40
CA ALA A 57 -1.09 -20.22 -10.67
C ALA A 57 -0.88 -20.05 -9.16
N LEU A 58 0.21 -20.62 -8.62
CA LEU A 58 0.58 -20.44 -7.22
C LEU A 58 0.81 -18.97 -6.86
N LEU A 59 1.49 -18.20 -7.71
CA LEU A 59 1.76 -16.79 -7.47
C LEU A 59 0.47 -15.96 -7.44
N ILE A 60 -0.47 -16.23 -8.36
CA ILE A 60 -1.81 -15.61 -8.40
C ILE A 60 -2.59 -15.94 -7.12
N VAL A 61 -2.67 -17.23 -6.76
CA VAL A 61 -3.43 -17.69 -5.58
C VAL A 61 -2.82 -17.16 -4.28
N LYS A 62 -1.48 -17.10 -4.17
CA LYS A 62 -0.79 -16.51 -3.01
C LYS A 62 -1.16 -15.04 -2.86
N GLY A 63 -1.10 -14.25 -3.94
CA GLY A 63 -1.46 -12.83 -3.92
C GLY A 63 -2.90 -12.60 -3.50
N ALA A 64 -3.84 -13.35 -4.08
CA ALA A 64 -5.25 -13.31 -3.70
C ALA A 64 -5.47 -13.68 -2.23
N ALA A 65 -4.78 -14.71 -1.73
CA ALA A 65 -4.89 -15.15 -0.35
C ALA A 65 -4.35 -14.11 0.65
N CYS A 66 -3.29 -13.38 0.30
CA CYS A 66 -2.79 -12.28 1.14
C CYS A 66 -3.85 -11.20 1.36
N VAL A 67 -4.68 -10.90 0.36
CA VAL A 67 -5.82 -9.97 0.48
C VAL A 67 -6.93 -10.56 1.34
N VAL A 68 -7.35 -11.80 1.06
CA VAL A 68 -8.50 -12.45 1.74
C VAL A 68 -8.24 -12.67 3.22
N PHE A 69 -7.04 -13.18 3.57
CA PHE A 69 -6.70 -13.51 4.95
C PHE A 69 -6.02 -12.36 5.68
N LYS A 70 -5.83 -11.20 5.03
CA LYS A 70 -5.14 -10.04 5.60
C LYS A 70 -3.78 -10.46 6.19
N ILE A 71 -2.98 -11.13 5.36
CA ILE A 71 -1.64 -11.58 5.72
C ILE A 71 -0.60 -10.95 4.79
N PRO A 72 0.66 -10.77 5.25
CA PRO A 72 1.74 -10.29 4.40
C PRO A 72 2.16 -11.35 3.36
N VAL A 73 2.86 -10.92 2.31
CA VAL A 73 3.49 -11.82 1.33
C VAL A 73 4.73 -12.48 1.92
N ALA A 74 5.46 -11.73 2.76
CA ALA A 74 6.64 -12.18 3.49
C ALA A 74 6.32 -13.32 4.46
N ARG A 75 7.03 -14.45 4.31
CA ARG A 75 7.09 -15.56 5.27
C ARG A 75 5.77 -16.27 5.57
N THR A 76 4.77 -16.17 4.69
CA THR A 76 3.45 -16.76 4.94
C THR A 76 3.23 -18.11 4.28
N THR A 77 4.01 -18.46 3.25
CA THR A 77 3.93 -19.80 2.66
C THR A 77 4.71 -20.80 3.49
N ARG A 78 4.01 -21.72 4.15
CA ARG A 78 4.61 -22.77 4.98
C ARG A 78 4.98 -24.01 4.17
N ARG A 79 4.12 -24.36 3.22
CA ARG A 79 4.25 -25.58 2.43
C ARG A 79 3.55 -25.43 1.08
N ILE A 80 4.18 -26.00 0.06
CA ILE A 80 3.59 -26.15 -1.27
C ILE A 80 3.62 -27.63 -1.63
N LYS A 81 2.51 -28.14 -2.18
CA LYS A 81 2.41 -29.49 -2.73
C LYS A 81 1.87 -29.43 -4.15
N PHE A 82 2.77 -29.64 -5.12
CA PHE A 82 2.36 -29.79 -6.50
C PHE A 82 1.93 -31.24 -6.80
N SER A 83 0.86 -31.39 -7.58
CA SER A 83 0.27 -32.66 -7.95
C SER A 83 0.06 -32.74 -9.46
N LYS A 84 0.00 -33.96 -10.01
CA LYS A 84 -0.36 -34.16 -11.42
C LYS A 84 -1.79 -33.66 -11.69
N GLY A 85 -2.10 -33.39 -12.95
CA GLY A 85 -3.42 -32.96 -13.39
C GLY A 85 -3.73 -31.51 -13.04
N TYR A 86 -2.73 -30.62 -13.16
CA TYR A 86 -2.87 -29.19 -12.94
C TYR A 86 -3.45 -28.82 -11.58
N SER A 87 -2.89 -29.42 -10.52
CA SER A 87 -3.40 -29.29 -9.17
C SER A 87 -2.28 -28.91 -8.20
N CYS A 88 -2.58 -27.97 -7.32
CA CYS A 88 -1.65 -27.51 -6.29
C CYS A 88 -2.38 -27.35 -4.95
N THR A 89 -1.64 -27.54 -3.87
CA THR A 89 -2.08 -27.15 -2.52
C THR A 89 -1.02 -26.27 -1.90
N VAL A 90 -1.44 -25.09 -1.43
CA VAL A 90 -0.59 -24.19 -0.66
C VAL A 90 -1.10 -24.09 0.77
N THR A 91 -0.21 -24.23 1.74
CA THR A 91 -0.49 -24.03 3.16
C THR A 91 0.06 -22.67 3.56
N LEU A 92 -0.82 -21.77 3.97
CA LEU A 92 -0.47 -20.42 4.40
C LEU A 92 -0.64 -20.26 5.92
N GLY A 93 0.21 -19.47 6.55
CA GLY A 93 0.07 -19.04 7.94
C GLY A 93 1.30 -18.30 8.46
N PRO A 94 1.25 -17.68 9.64
CA PRO A 94 0.10 -17.66 10.56
C PRO A 94 -1.08 -16.83 10.01
N ILE A 95 -2.31 -17.30 10.24
CA ILE A 95 -3.56 -16.60 9.90
C ILE A 95 -4.08 -15.89 11.17
N PRO A 96 -4.14 -14.55 11.19
CA PRO A 96 -4.59 -13.79 12.36
C PRO A 96 -5.99 -14.21 12.83
N GLY A 97 -6.17 -14.32 14.15
CA GLY A 97 -7.45 -14.60 14.78
C GLY A 97 -8.01 -16.02 14.64
N LEU A 98 -7.29 -16.94 13.95
CA LEU A 98 -7.78 -18.29 13.69
C LEU A 98 -7.87 -19.14 14.97
N SER A 99 -6.88 -19.02 15.85
CA SER A 99 -6.82 -19.72 17.15
C SER A 99 -7.88 -19.18 18.13
N GLU A 100 -8.03 -17.86 18.18
CA GLU A 100 -8.99 -17.13 19.03
C GLU A 100 -10.44 -17.45 18.63
N ALA A 101 -10.74 -17.45 17.33
CA ALA A 101 -12.05 -17.83 16.81
C ALA A 101 -12.42 -19.28 17.15
N ALA A 102 -11.44 -20.19 17.07
CA ALA A 102 -11.65 -21.59 17.45
C ALA A 102 -11.87 -21.76 18.97
N ALA A 103 -11.15 -21.02 19.80
CA ALA A 103 -11.33 -21.01 21.24
C ALA A 103 -12.70 -20.45 21.65
N ALA A 104 -13.15 -19.36 21.01
CA ALA A 104 -14.47 -18.77 21.23
C ALA A 104 -15.60 -19.74 20.84
N ALA A 105 -15.47 -20.43 19.70
CA ALA A 105 -16.44 -21.44 19.26
C ALA A 105 -16.51 -22.64 20.21
N ALA A 106 -15.37 -23.07 20.78
CA ALA A 106 -15.32 -24.13 21.79
C ALA A 106 -15.98 -23.71 23.11
N ALA A 107 -15.77 -22.45 23.55
CA ALA A 107 -16.38 -21.89 24.76
C ALA A 107 -17.90 -21.71 24.63
N ALA A 108 -18.40 -21.43 23.42
CA ALA A 108 -19.83 -21.31 23.12
C ALA A 108 -20.59 -22.65 23.01
N GLY A 109 -19.95 -23.77 23.37
CA GLY A 109 -20.59 -25.09 23.42
C GLY A 109 -20.74 -25.80 22.08
N GLY A 110 -20.10 -25.32 21.01
CA GLY A 110 -20.04 -26.03 19.71
C GLY A 110 -21.40 -26.33 19.07
N GLY A 111 -22.43 -25.53 19.37
CA GLY A 111 -23.77 -25.73 18.86
C GLY A 111 -23.84 -25.65 17.32
N PRO A 112 -24.89 -26.23 16.68
CA PRO A 112 -25.03 -26.26 15.23
C PRO A 112 -24.90 -24.89 14.55
N GLN A 113 -25.35 -23.83 15.23
CA GLN A 113 -25.27 -22.44 14.74
C GLN A 113 -23.84 -21.90 14.63
N ALA A 114 -22.95 -22.23 15.57
CA ALA A 114 -21.55 -21.78 15.55
C ALA A 114 -20.75 -22.50 14.44
N GLN A 115 -21.02 -23.79 14.25
CA GLN A 115 -20.43 -24.57 13.15
C GLN A 115 -20.91 -24.06 11.79
N GLN A 116 -22.20 -23.68 11.68
CA GLN A 116 -22.78 -23.13 10.46
C GLN A 116 -22.20 -21.75 10.12
N GLN A 117 -22.02 -20.87 11.11
CA GLN A 117 -21.37 -19.56 10.92
C GLN A 117 -19.91 -19.69 10.45
N GLN A 118 -19.14 -20.59 11.08
CA GLN A 118 -17.75 -20.84 10.67
C GLN A 118 -17.66 -21.39 9.25
N GLN A 119 -18.55 -22.33 8.90
CA GLN A 119 -18.61 -22.89 7.54
C GLN A 119 -19.02 -21.83 6.51
N GLN A 120 -19.94 -20.94 6.85
CA GLN A 120 -20.34 -19.82 6.00
C GLN A 120 -19.18 -18.84 5.78
N GLN A 121 -18.43 -18.48 6.83
CA GLN A 121 -17.26 -17.60 6.72
C GLN A 121 -16.18 -18.19 5.80
N LEU A 122 -15.89 -19.49 5.92
CA LEU A 122 -14.93 -20.16 5.02
C LEU A 122 -15.43 -20.17 3.57
N GLN A 123 -16.75 -20.32 3.34
CA GLN A 123 -17.32 -20.24 2.00
C GLN A 123 -17.22 -18.83 1.41
N GLU A 124 -17.48 -17.79 2.20
CA GLU A 124 -17.31 -16.39 1.77
C GLU A 124 -15.85 -16.08 1.42
N GLN A 125 -14.90 -16.53 2.25
CA GLN A 125 -13.46 -16.42 1.97
C GLN A 125 -13.05 -17.17 0.69
N GLN A 126 -13.60 -18.37 0.48
CA GLN A 126 -13.37 -19.14 -0.75
C GLN A 126 -13.90 -18.41 -1.99
N GLN A 127 -15.10 -17.84 -1.91
CA GLN A 127 -15.70 -17.07 -3.00
C GLN A 127 -14.89 -15.82 -3.33
N LEU A 128 -14.45 -15.08 -2.32
CA LEU A 128 -13.60 -13.90 -2.52
C LEU A 128 -12.25 -14.28 -3.13
N LEU A 129 -11.64 -15.38 -2.67
CA LEU A 129 -10.39 -15.90 -3.24
C LEU A 129 -10.57 -16.27 -4.72
N GLN A 130 -11.69 -16.90 -5.06
CA GLN A 130 -12.05 -17.24 -6.43
C GLN A 130 -12.25 -15.99 -7.31
N GLN A 131 -12.94 -14.96 -6.79
CA GLN A 131 -13.16 -13.70 -7.50
C GLN A 131 -11.83 -12.99 -7.82
N LEU A 132 -10.92 -12.90 -6.84
CA LEU A 132 -9.62 -12.27 -7.03
C LEU A 132 -8.73 -13.05 -8.00
N ALA A 133 -8.76 -14.39 -7.96
CA ALA A 133 -8.05 -15.21 -8.93
C ALA A 133 -8.58 -15.00 -10.36
N ASN A 134 -9.90 -14.92 -10.53
CA ASN A 134 -10.53 -14.63 -11.83
C ASN A 134 -10.15 -13.23 -12.33
N ALA A 135 -10.24 -12.22 -11.46
CA ALA A 135 -9.84 -10.85 -11.81
C ALA A 135 -8.38 -10.78 -12.28
N ALA A 136 -7.47 -11.49 -11.62
CA ALA A 136 -6.09 -11.56 -12.05
C ALA A 136 -5.91 -12.16 -13.46
N ILE A 137 -6.73 -13.16 -13.82
CA ILE A 137 -6.73 -13.76 -15.18
C ILE A 137 -7.33 -12.78 -16.19
N GLU A 138 -8.50 -12.18 -15.88
CA GLU A 138 -9.22 -11.23 -16.75
C GLU A 138 -8.40 -9.97 -17.06
N GLU A 139 -7.61 -9.50 -16.09
CA GLU A 139 -6.73 -8.35 -16.27
C GLU A 139 -5.47 -8.65 -17.13
N ASP A 140 -5.20 -9.93 -17.43
CA ASP A 140 -4.06 -10.39 -18.25
C ASP A 140 -2.72 -9.71 -17.88
N LYS A 141 -2.44 -9.69 -16.58
CA LYS A 141 -1.25 -9.07 -15.98
C LYS A 141 0.01 -9.75 -16.47
N GLN A 142 1.04 -8.95 -16.74
CA GLN A 142 2.38 -9.44 -17.00
C GLN A 142 3.00 -10.05 -15.73
N ILE A 143 3.58 -11.24 -15.86
CA ILE A 143 4.41 -11.88 -14.84
C ILE A 143 5.87 -11.54 -15.13
N LEU A 144 6.50 -10.86 -14.19
CA LEU A 144 7.90 -10.44 -14.25
C LEU A 144 8.79 -11.58 -13.74
N ALA A 145 9.95 -11.74 -14.35
CA ALA A 145 11.02 -12.61 -13.88
C ALA A 145 12.37 -11.91 -14.02
N PHE A 146 13.10 -11.76 -12.92
CA PHE A 146 14.41 -11.12 -12.93
C PHE A 146 15.38 -11.84 -12.00
N GLU A 147 16.65 -11.82 -12.38
CA GLU A 147 17.75 -12.40 -11.62
C GLU A 147 18.58 -11.28 -11.01
N VAL A 148 18.77 -11.31 -9.70
CA VAL A 148 19.41 -10.24 -8.95
C VAL A 148 20.29 -10.82 -7.84
N SER A 149 21.31 -10.08 -7.41
CA SER A 149 22.08 -10.48 -6.22
C SER A 149 21.17 -10.57 -5.00
N ARG A 150 21.39 -11.55 -4.13
CA ARG A 150 20.63 -11.71 -2.88
C ARG A 150 20.72 -10.45 -2.02
N LYS A 151 21.90 -9.84 -1.94
CA LYS A 151 22.12 -8.58 -1.21
C LYS A 151 21.19 -7.47 -1.70
N THR A 152 21.02 -7.35 -3.02
CA THR A 152 20.12 -6.36 -3.62
C THR A 152 18.66 -6.74 -3.40
N ALA A 153 18.29 -8.02 -3.50
CA ALA A 153 16.94 -8.49 -3.20
C ALA A 153 16.55 -8.20 -1.75
N ASP A 154 17.41 -8.53 -0.78
CA ASP A 154 17.20 -8.28 0.65
C ASP A 154 17.06 -6.76 0.93
N LYS A 155 17.86 -5.93 0.25
CA LYS A 155 17.74 -4.46 0.35
C LYS A 155 16.43 -3.93 -0.25
N ARG A 156 15.97 -4.55 -1.34
CA ARG A 156 14.89 -4.00 -2.18
C ARG A 156 13.49 -4.46 -1.77
N TYR A 157 13.41 -5.72 -1.35
CA TYR A 157 12.16 -6.45 -1.09
C TYR A 157 12.13 -7.06 0.31
N GLU A 158 13.16 -6.81 1.13
CA GLU A 158 13.27 -7.31 2.50
C GLU A 158 13.00 -8.82 2.57
N GLU A 159 11.99 -9.25 3.33
CA GLU A 159 11.57 -10.64 3.38
C GLU A 159 10.35 -10.95 2.50
N SER A 160 9.77 -9.98 1.80
CA SER A 160 8.50 -10.13 1.05
C SER A 160 8.62 -11.10 -0.12
N TYR A 161 9.83 -11.28 -0.66
CA TYR A 161 10.09 -12.29 -1.69
C TYR A 161 10.35 -13.70 -1.12
N LEU A 162 10.41 -13.88 0.21
CA LEU A 162 10.74 -15.16 0.85
C LEU A 162 9.50 -15.86 1.41
N ASP A 163 9.50 -17.19 1.28
CA ASP A 163 8.58 -18.07 2.00
C ASP A 163 9.12 -18.42 3.40
N GLU A 164 8.31 -19.10 4.24
CA GLU A 164 8.71 -19.44 5.61
C GLU A 164 9.99 -20.31 5.63
N PHE A 165 10.09 -21.28 4.70
CA PHE A 165 11.25 -22.15 4.56
C PHE A 165 12.50 -21.46 3.97
N GLY A 166 12.38 -20.20 3.52
CA GLY A 166 13.49 -19.39 3.01
C GLY A 166 14.17 -19.95 1.76
N ILE A 167 15.41 -19.49 1.53
CA ILE A 167 16.29 -19.92 0.44
C ILE A 167 17.67 -20.33 1.02
N PRO A 168 18.44 -21.20 0.34
CA PRO A 168 19.76 -21.62 0.81
C PRO A 168 20.69 -20.45 1.16
N ALA A 169 21.45 -20.56 2.26
CA ALA A 169 22.28 -19.46 2.78
C ALA A 169 23.46 -19.09 1.87
N ASP A 170 23.98 -20.04 1.12
CA ASP A 170 25.11 -19.92 0.18
C ASP A 170 24.72 -19.27 -1.16
N LEU A 171 23.42 -19.17 -1.46
CA LEU A 171 22.92 -18.63 -2.71
C LEU A 171 23.18 -17.12 -2.81
N GLN A 172 24.04 -16.73 -3.76
CA GLN A 172 24.42 -15.32 -3.99
C GLN A 172 23.47 -14.58 -4.94
N THR A 173 22.75 -15.32 -5.77
CA THR A 173 21.90 -14.78 -6.83
C THR A 173 20.54 -15.46 -6.76
N VAL A 174 19.47 -14.66 -6.77
CA VAL A 174 18.09 -15.12 -6.66
C VAL A 174 17.32 -14.77 -7.93
N ARG A 175 16.49 -15.70 -8.41
CA ARG A 175 15.44 -15.40 -9.38
C ARG A 175 14.18 -15.02 -8.62
N ILE A 176 13.65 -13.84 -8.90
CA ILE A 176 12.40 -13.33 -8.34
C ILE A 176 11.35 -13.31 -9.45
N CYS A 177 10.18 -13.87 -9.14
CA CYS A 177 9.00 -13.78 -9.96
C CYS A 177 7.97 -12.89 -9.26
N ALA A 178 7.33 -11.99 -10.02
CA ALA A 178 6.38 -11.06 -9.46
C ALA A 178 5.25 -10.70 -10.42
N ILE A 179 4.08 -10.38 -9.86
CA ILE A 179 2.93 -9.82 -10.56
C ILE A 179 2.61 -8.51 -9.84
N ARG A 180 2.56 -7.39 -10.59
CA ARG A 180 2.27 -6.08 -10.01
C ARG A 180 0.90 -6.08 -9.33
N ASP A 181 0.83 -5.40 -8.17
CA ASP A 181 -0.35 -5.32 -7.31
C ASP A 181 -0.92 -6.70 -6.94
N CYS A 182 -0.06 -7.72 -6.78
CA CYS A 182 -0.50 -9.09 -6.57
C CYS A 182 0.45 -9.90 -5.68
N ALA A 183 1.67 -10.20 -6.12
CA ALA A 183 2.60 -11.00 -5.33
C ALA A 183 4.04 -10.94 -5.84
N VAL A 184 4.99 -11.18 -4.94
CA VAL A 184 6.42 -11.36 -5.22
C VAL A 184 6.94 -12.61 -4.51
N ASN A 185 7.81 -13.38 -5.17
CA ASN A 185 8.39 -14.59 -4.59
C ASN A 185 9.71 -15.01 -5.26
N ALA A 186 10.65 -15.56 -4.48
CA ALA A 186 11.83 -16.25 -4.98
C ALA A 186 11.41 -17.57 -5.65
N ASN A 187 11.67 -17.71 -6.95
CA ASN A 187 11.34 -18.93 -7.68
C ASN A 187 12.50 -19.34 -8.59
N ALA A 188 13.06 -20.53 -8.39
CA ALA A 188 14.15 -21.05 -9.21
C ALA A 188 13.70 -21.53 -10.60
N TYR A 189 12.40 -21.72 -10.81
CA TYR A 189 11.86 -22.34 -12.02
C TYR A 189 11.33 -21.29 -13.01
N PRO A 190 11.26 -21.62 -14.32
CA PRO A 190 10.56 -20.79 -15.29
C PRO A 190 9.08 -20.65 -14.93
N ILE A 191 8.48 -19.51 -15.29
CA ILE A 191 7.09 -19.16 -15.00
C ILE A 191 6.43 -18.63 -16.28
N LEU A 192 5.10 -18.75 -16.38
CA LEU A 192 4.36 -18.15 -17.49
C LEU A 192 4.58 -16.64 -17.58
N SER A 193 4.43 -16.06 -18.77
CA SER A 193 4.66 -14.64 -19.01
C SER A 193 3.48 -13.75 -18.61
N ARG A 194 2.25 -14.28 -18.63
CA ARG A 194 1.03 -13.51 -18.35
C ARG A 194 -0.02 -14.36 -17.64
N THR A 195 -0.88 -13.72 -16.86
CA THR A 195 -1.98 -14.39 -16.15
C THR A 195 -3.13 -14.80 -17.08
N GLY A 196 -3.32 -14.13 -18.22
CA GLY A 196 -4.36 -14.45 -19.20
C GLY A 196 -4.11 -15.74 -20.00
N LEU A 197 -2.98 -16.41 -19.77
CA LEU A 197 -2.70 -17.74 -20.36
C LEU A 197 -3.45 -18.88 -19.64
N PHE A 198 -4.05 -18.60 -18.48
CA PHE A 198 -5.00 -19.49 -17.83
C PHE A 198 -6.39 -19.28 -18.41
N GLU A 199 -7.07 -20.38 -18.73
CA GLU A 199 -8.51 -20.31 -19.02
C GLU A 199 -9.30 -20.20 -17.72
N LYS A 200 -8.84 -20.89 -16.67
CA LYS A 200 -9.48 -20.89 -15.35
C LYS A 200 -8.51 -21.31 -14.26
N ILE A 201 -8.70 -20.73 -13.07
CA ILE A 201 -8.20 -21.27 -11.79
C ILE A 201 -9.42 -21.55 -10.92
N GLU A 202 -9.55 -22.75 -10.37
CA GLU A 202 -10.65 -23.16 -9.50
C GLU A 202 -10.15 -23.39 -8.08
N ILE A 203 -10.68 -22.61 -7.15
CA ILE A 203 -10.37 -22.71 -5.72
C ILE A 203 -11.28 -23.77 -5.08
N GLY A 204 -10.68 -24.85 -4.59
CA GLY A 204 -11.35 -25.88 -3.81
C GLY A 204 -11.66 -25.45 -2.36
N PRO A 205 -12.32 -26.32 -1.59
CA PRO A 205 -12.68 -26.02 -0.20
C PRO A 205 -11.47 -25.69 0.67
N LEU A 206 -11.56 -24.60 1.42
CA LEU A 206 -10.54 -24.19 2.37
C LEU A 206 -10.52 -25.12 3.59
N LYS A 207 -9.33 -25.48 4.06
CA LYS A 207 -9.17 -26.26 5.30
C LYS A 207 -8.32 -25.51 6.29
N SER A 208 -8.94 -25.01 7.36
CA SER A 208 -8.24 -24.32 8.44
C SER A 208 -7.72 -25.32 9.49
N ASN A 209 -6.58 -24.97 10.10
CA ASN A 209 -6.02 -25.65 11.25
C ASN A 209 -5.72 -24.60 12.32
N ALA A 210 -6.62 -24.48 13.29
CA ALA A 210 -6.52 -23.49 14.35
C ALA A 210 -5.27 -23.67 15.24
N ALA A 211 -4.84 -24.91 15.49
CA ALA A 211 -3.68 -25.18 16.34
C ALA A 211 -2.34 -24.75 15.72
N LYS A 212 -2.28 -24.73 14.38
CA LYS A 212 -1.10 -24.28 13.64
C LYS A 212 -1.26 -22.87 13.05
N GLU A 213 -2.44 -22.28 13.22
CA GLU A 213 -2.84 -21.02 12.59
C GLU A 213 -2.63 -21.03 11.07
N THR A 214 -2.99 -22.14 10.41
CA THR A 214 -2.78 -22.30 8.97
C THR A 214 -4.07 -22.56 8.21
N VAL A 215 -4.10 -22.17 6.93
CA VAL A 215 -5.13 -22.56 5.97
C VAL A 215 -4.49 -23.27 4.78
N ASP A 216 -5.03 -24.44 4.44
CA ASP A 216 -4.72 -25.14 3.20
C ASP A 216 -5.70 -24.71 2.10
N ILE A 217 -5.14 -24.23 1.00
CA ILE A 217 -5.85 -23.82 -0.21
C ILE A 217 -5.50 -24.84 -1.30
N CYS A 218 -6.46 -25.70 -1.64
CA CYS A 218 -6.35 -26.59 -2.78
C CYS A 218 -6.94 -25.92 -4.00
N PHE A 219 -6.24 -25.92 -5.13
CA PHE A 219 -6.75 -25.35 -6.37
C PHE A 219 -6.33 -26.18 -7.59
N THR A 220 -7.15 -26.09 -8.63
CA THR A 220 -6.91 -26.65 -9.96
C THR A 220 -6.88 -25.53 -10.99
N PHE A 221 -6.26 -25.77 -12.13
CA PHE A 221 -6.23 -24.76 -13.20
C PHE A 221 -6.27 -25.42 -14.58
N THR A 222 -6.69 -24.66 -15.58
CA THR A 222 -6.62 -25.04 -16.99
C THR A 222 -5.90 -23.95 -17.77
N VAL A 223 -5.15 -24.38 -18.79
CA VAL A 223 -4.45 -23.51 -19.74
C VAL A 223 -4.98 -23.80 -21.13
N SER A 224 -4.77 -22.88 -22.08
CA SER A 224 -5.13 -23.12 -23.47
C SER A 224 -4.53 -24.43 -23.98
N SER A 225 -5.34 -25.23 -24.68
CA SER A 225 -4.90 -26.49 -25.32
C SER A 225 -3.71 -26.30 -26.27
N SER A 226 -3.53 -25.09 -26.80
CA SER A 226 -2.38 -24.70 -27.62
C SER A 226 -1.04 -24.71 -26.87
N LEU A 227 -1.06 -24.65 -25.54
CA LEU A 227 0.12 -24.64 -24.66
C LEU A 227 0.50 -26.03 -24.14
N GLU A 228 -0.36 -27.04 -24.35
CA GLU A 228 -0.14 -28.38 -23.81
C GLU A 228 0.82 -29.21 -24.67
N ASN A 229 1.68 -29.97 -23.99
CA ASN A 229 2.62 -30.92 -24.59
C ASN A 229 3.64 -30.31 -25.57
N ILE A 230 3.79 -28.98 -25.57
CA ILE A 230 4.83 -28.26 -26.32
C ILE A 230 5.93 -27.76 -25.38
N SER A 231 7.16 -27.73 -25.89
CA SER A 231 8.27 -27.08 -25.19
C SER A 231 8.12 -25.57 -25.31
N LEU A 232 8.04 -24.86 -24.19
CA LEU A 232 7.89 -23.40 -24.18
C LEU A 232 9.24 -22.66 -24.27
N ASN A 233 10.34 -23.36 -24.52
CA ASN A 233 11.66 -22.74 -24.68
C ASN A 233 11.63 -21.76 -25.87
N ASN A 234 12.13 -20.55 -25.65
CA ASN A 234 12.15 -19.47 -26.65
C ASN A 234 10.77 -19.06 -27.19
N THR A 235 9.69 -19.31 -26.44
CA THR A 235 8.34 -18.81 -26.75
C THR A 235 8.03 -17.54 -25.94
N GLU A 236 7.07 -16.75 -26.41
CA GLU A 236 6.57 -15.58 -25.68
C GLU A 236 5.75 -15.94 -24.42
N TYR A 237 5.45 -17.23 -24.21
CA TYR A 237 4.61 -17.72 -23.13
C TYR A 237 5.34 -17.88 -21.80
N LEU A 238 6.68 -17.86 -21.78
CA LEU A 238 7.46 -17.81 -20.55
C LEU A 238 7.90 -16.39 -20.26
N ALA A 239 7.88 -16.02 -18.98
CA ALA A 239 8.38 -14.73 -18.55
C ALA A 239 9.85 -14.59 -18.97
N LYS A 240 10.15 -13.52 -19.70
CA LYS A 240 11.52 -13.21 -20.12
C LYS A 240 12.35 -12.89 -18.88
N LEU A 241 13.28 -13.79 -18.53
CA LEU A 241 14.20 -13.56 -17.43
C LEU A 241 15.11 -12.38 -17.78
N LEU A 242 15.10 -11.35 -16.95
CA LEU A 242 16.08 -10.26 -17.00
C LEU A 242 17.32 -10.67 -16.18
N PRO A 243 18.44 -11.04 -16.80
CA PRO A 243 19.63 -11.46 -16.06
C PRO A 243 20.35 -10.26 -15.46
N HIS A 244 20.89 -10.42 -14.24
CA HIS A 244 21.69 -9.39 -13.55
C HIS A 244 21.04 -8.00 -13.52
N ALA A 245 19.74 -7.95 -13.19
CA ALA A 245 18.98 -6.70 -13.13
C ALA A 245 19.62 -5.71 -12.16
N SER A 246 19.82 -4.47 -12.63
CA SER A 246 20.29 -3.36 -11.80
C SER A 246 19.18 -2.83 -10.89
N GLU A 247 19.54 -2.15 -9.79
CA GLU A 247 18.54 -1.62 -8.83
C GLU A 247 17.48 -0.72 -9.49
N ASP A 248 17.83 0.02 -10.54
CA ASP A 248 16.94 0.95 -11.26
C ASP A 248 15.93 0.23 -12.18
N GLU A 249 16.22 -1.01 -12.58
CA GLU A 249 15.31 -1.83 -13.42
C GLU A 249 14.29 -2.60 -12.58
N LEU A 250 14.46 -2.62 -11.26
CA LEU A 250 13.65 -3.40 -10.33
C LEU A 250 12.39 -2.62 -9.91
N PRO A 251 11.18 -3.21 -10.08
CA PRO A 251 9.94 -2.60 -9.60
C PRO A 251 10.00 -2.36 -8.09
N THR A 252 9.28 -1.34 -7.62
CA THR A 252 9.17 -1.07 -6.18
C THR A 252 8.44 -2.16 -5.44
N LEU A 253 8.80 -2.39 -4.17
CA LEU A 253 8.06 -3.32 -3.33
C LEU A 253 6.56 -2.94 -3.32
N ALA A 254 6.25 -1.65 -3.17
CA ALA A 254 4.89 -1.12 -3.26
C ALA A 254 4.17 -1.44 -4.60
N GLU A 255 4.88 -1.46 -5.73
CA GLU A 255 4.31 -1.88 -7.02
C GLU A 255 4.00 -3.39 -7.09
N LEU A 256 4.63 -4.21 -6.26
CA LEU A 256 4.48 -5.67 -6.31
C LEU A 256 3.46 -6.20 -5.29
N LEU A 257 3.33 -5.54 -4.15
CA LEU A 257 2.53 -6.03 -3.04
C LEU A 257 1.03 -6.07 -3.36
N PRO A 258 0.30 -7.10 -2.88
CA PRO A 258 -1.14 -7.14 -2.98
C PRO A 258 -1.74 -5.99 -2.15
N PRO A 259 -2.93 -5.48 -2.53
CA PRO A 259 -3.62 -4.43 -1.78
C PRO A 259 -4.30 -5.00 -0.51
N SER A 260 -3.57 -5.78 0.29
CA SER A 260 -4.05 -6.35 1.56
C SER A 260 -4.06 -5.32 2.70
N GLY A 261 -3.28 -4.24 2.58
CA GLY A 261 -3.10 -3.22 3.62
C GLY A 261 -2.26 -3.69 4.83
N VAL A 262 -1.69 -4.90 4.76
CA VAL A 262 -0.99 -5.53 5.90
C VAL A 262 0.50 -5.26 5.88
N GLU A 263 1.12 -5.15 4.70
CA GLU A 263 2.55 -4.83 4.60
C GLU A 263 2.84 -3.39 5.05
N THR A 264 1.92 -2.45 4.80
CA THR A 264 1.98 -1.08 5.36
C THR A 264 1.90 -1.10 6.88
N ALA A 265 1.10 -1.99 7.48
CA ALA A 265 1.07 -2.17 8.94
C ALA A 265 2.32 -2.91 9.48
N ARG A 266 3.04 -3.65 8.63
CA ARG A 266 4.30 -4.33 8.97
C ARG A 266 5.48 -3.35 9.00
N GLU A 267 5.55 -2.39 8.08
CA GLU A 267 6.46 -1.23 8.22
C GLU A 267 6.19 -0.44 9.51
N GLU A 268 4.95 -0.46 10.03
CA GLU A 268 4.60 0.15 11.33
C GLU A 268 4.94 -0.70 12.55
N THR A 269 5.22 -2.00 12.39
CA THR A 269 5.45 -2.95 13.50
C THR A 269 6.82 -3.63 13.48
N ALA A 270 7.57 -3.55 12.38
CA ALA A 270 8.87 -4.21 12.21
C ALA A 270 10.08 -3.38 12.71
N GLU A 271 9.89 -2.10 13.06
CA GLU A 271 10.86 -1.41 13.91
C GLU A 271 10.50 -1.67 15.38
N GLU A 272 11.35 -2.43 16.07
CA GLU A 272 11.24 -2.76 17.49
C GLU A 272 10.85 -1.53 18.35
N GLY A 273 9.66 -1.61 18.96
CA GLY A 273 9.34 -0.94 20.22
C GLY A 273 9.01 0.55 20.17
N ASP A 274 7.99 0.98 19.41
CA ASP A 274 7.20 2.16 19.78
C ASP A 274 5.83 2.23 19.07
N SER A 275 4.73 2.28 19.83
CA SER A 275 3.35 2.17 19.34
C SER A 275 2.78 3.48 18.75
N THR A 276 3.58 4.21 17.96
CA THR A 276 3.20 5.54 17.46
C THR A 276 2.48 5.47 16.11
N LEU A 277 1.14 5.53 16.13
CA LEU A 277 0.27 5.64 14.96
C LEU A 277 -0.15 7.10 14.76
N VAL A 278 0.20 7.67 13.60
CA VAL A 278 -0.21 9.02 13.19
C VAL A 278 -0.89 8.94 11.83
N THR A 279 -2.19 9.23 11.80
CA THR A 279 -3.01 9.32 10.59
C THR A 279 -3.83 10.62 10.64
N PRO A 280 -4.46 11.03 9.52
CA PRO A 280 -5.34 12.21 9.52
C PRO A 280 -6.51 12.13 10.51
N TRP A 281 -6.88 10.94 10.97
CA TRP A 281 -8.01 10.72 11.88
C TRP A 281 -7.59 10.34 13.31
N GLN A 282 -6.37 9.84 13.51
CA GLN A 282 -5.96 9.28 14.79
C GLN A 282 -4.48 9.51 15.06
N VAL A 283 -4.19 9.99 16.27
CA VAL A 283 -2.86 10.01 16.86
C VAL A 283 -2.89 9.11 18.10
N LYS A 284 -2.08 8.07 18.12
CA LYS A 284 -1.82 7.20 19.29
C LYS A 284 -0.32 7.12 19.49
N ALA A 285 0.15 7.41 20.70
CA ALA A 285 1.54 7.23 21.09
C ALA A 285 1.60 6.95 22.59
N GLU A 286 2.34 5.92 23.00
CA GLU A 286 2.61 5.63 24.40
C GLU A 286 3.83 6.46 24.85
N GLY A 287 3.63 7.47 25.69
CA GLY A 287 4.74 8.31 26.20
C GLY A 287 5.06 9.57 25.38
N GLY A 288 4.28 9.87 24.33
CA GLY A 288 4.45 11.04 23.46
C GLY A 288 5.00 10.68 22.07
N VAL A 289 4.89 11.60 21.12
CA VAL A 289 5.31 11.35 19.73
C VAL A 289 6.81 11.64 19.57
N ASP A 290 7.59 10.64 19.14
CA ASP A 290 8.96 10.87 18.68
C ASP A 290 8.94 11.51 17.28
N TYR A 291 8.98 12.84 17.26
CA TYR A 291 8.95 13.62 16.04
C TYR A 291 10.12 13.31 15.09
N ASN A 292 11.30 12.94 15.60
CA ASN A 292 12.46 12.64 14.72
C ASN A 292 12.26 11.35 13.94
N LYS A 293 11.68 10.32 14.58
CA LYS A 293 11.26 9.09 13.88
C LYS A 293 10.17 9.40 12.87
N LEU A 294 9.17 10.20 13.25
CA LEU A 294 8.07 10.59 12.37
C LEU A 294 8.55 11.32 11.11
N LEU A 295 9.56 12.19 11.23
CA LEU A 295 10.18 12.86 10.07
C LEU A 295 10.76 11.86 9.08
N LYS A 296 11.48 10.85 9.57
CA LYS A 296 12.06 9.81 8.71
C LYS A 296 10.96 8.98 8.04
N LYS A 297 9.96 8.52 8.81
CA LYS A 297 8.82 7.74 8.30
C LYS A 297 8.08 8.48 7.19
N PHE A 298 7.82 9.77 7.38
CA PHE A 298 7.12 10.56 6.38
C PHE A 298 8.05 11.13 5.30
N GLY A 299 9.38 11.07 5.45
CA GLY A 299 10.32 11.68 4.51
C GLY A 299 10.28 13.21 4.51
N CYS A 300 9.99 13.81 5.66
CA CYS A 300 10.03 15.27 5.87
C CYS A 300 11.42 15.73 6.29
N SER A 301 11.77 16.97 5.96
CA SER A 301 13.01 17.61 6.39
C SER A 301 12.81 18.41 7.68
N PRO A 302 13.76 18.42 8.62
CA PRO A 302 13.69 19.26 9.81
C PRO A 302 13.93 20.74 9.46
N ILE A 303 13.24 21.65 10.17
CA ILE A 303 13.52 23.09 10.08
C ILE A 303 14.80 23.39 10.85
N THR A 304 15.88 23.69 10.12
CA THR A 304 17.20 23.93 10.72
C THR A 304 17.38 25.38 11.16
N PRO A 305 18.34 25.68 12.07
CA PRO A 305 18.68 27.06 12.43
C PRO A 305 19.07 27.94 11.23
N ALA A 306 19.70 27.35 10.20
CA ALA A 306 20.03 28.04 8.96
C ALA A 306 18.76 28.47 8.20
N LEU A 307 17.74 27.61 8.17
CA LEU A 307 16.47 27.91 7.55
C LEU A 307 15.69 28.97 8.34
N LEU A 308 15.73 28.92 9.68
CA LEU A 308 15.15 29.97 10.53
C LEU A 308 15.73 31.34 10.22
N LYS A 309 17.07 31.43 10.14
CA LYS A 309 17.75 32.67 9.75
C LYS A 309 17.34 33.13 8.37
N ARG A 310 17.23 32.21 7.40
CA ARG A 310 16.80 32.53 6.05
C ARG A 310 15.36 33.06 5.98
N ILE A 311 14.45 32.55 6.82
CA ILE A 311 13.07 33.07 6.94
C ILE A 311 13.09 34.50 7.50
N GLU A 312 13.90 34.75 8.53
CA GLU A 312 14.07 36.09 9.13
C GLU A 312 14.63 37.08 8.10
N ASP A 313 15.68 36.69 7.35
CA ASP A 313 16.27 37.51 6.29
C ASP A 313 15.27 37.77 5.14
N ALA A 314 14.50 36.75 4.72
CA ALA A 314 13.52 36.87 3.64
C ALA A 314 12.36 37.81 4.00
N THR A 315 11.85 37.69 5.23
CA THR A 315 10.68 38.45 5.71
C THR A 315 11.05 39.82 6.30
N GLY A 316 12.31 40.00 6.72
CA GLY A 316 12.74 41.17 7.48
C GLY A 316 12.08 41.26 8.87
N ARG A 317 11.55 40.14 9.38
CA ARG A 317 10.86 40.05 10.68
C ARG A 317 11.56 39.03 11.58
N PRO A 318 11.57 39.24 12.90
CA PRO A 318 12.05 38.24 13.84
C PRO A 318 11.36 36.87 13.65
N VAL A 319 12.13 35.80 13.83
CA VAL A 319 11.61 34.42 13.76
C VAL A 319 10.44 34.25 14.73
N HIS A 320 9.30 33.74 14.23
CA HIS A 320 8.14 33.49 15.08
C HIS A 320 8.43 32.50 16.20
N HIS A 321 7.84 32.69 17.38
CA HIS A 321 8.13 31.85 18.54
C HIS A 321 7.79 30.36 18.29
N MET A 322 6.77 30.06 17.48
CA MET A 322 6.42 28.68 17.10
C MET A 322 7.50 28.00 16.24
N LEU A 323 8.29 28.76 15.48
CA LEU A 323 9.45 28.24 14.76
C LEU A 323 10.65 28.10 15.70
N SER A 324 10.97 29.15 16.47
CA SER A 324 12.13 29.15 17.38
C SER A 324 12.06 28.08 18.48
N ARG A 325 10.83 27.68 18.87
CA ARG A 325 10.58 26.66 19.90
C ARG A 325 10.28 25.28 19.31
N GLY A 326 10.36 25.12 17.99
CA GLY A 326 10.12 23.83 17.32
C GLY A 326 8.69 23.32 17.41
N LEU A 327 7.67 24.19 17.49
CA LEU A 327 6.27 23.78 17.33
C LEU A 327 5.98 23.48 15.85
N PHE A 328 6.51 24.31 14.96
CA PHE A 328 6.70 23.97 13.56
C PHE A 328 8.15 23.51 13.39
N PHE A 329 8.34 22.20 13.30
CA PHE A 329 9.66 21.56 13.33
C PHE A 329 10.06 20.91 12.00
N SER A 330 9.14 20.83 11.04
CA SER A 330 9.31 20.06 9.80
C SER A 330 8.85 20.83 8.57
N HIS A 331 9.39 20.48 7.40
CA HIS A 331 8.96 21.00 6.12
C HIS A 331 9.20 20.02 4.96
N ARG A 332 8.62 20.33 3.80
CA ARG A 332 9.02 19.83 2.49
C ARG A 332 9.17 21.03 1.56
N ASP A 333 10.28 21.08 0.83
CA ASP A 333 10.56 22.10 -0.20
C ASP A 333 10.48 23.58 0.24
N LEU A 334 10.55 23.87 1.55
CA LEU A 334 10.54 25.24 2.06
C LEU A 334 11.76 26.05 1.57
N ASP A 335 12.92 25.42 1.44
CA ASP A 335 14.13 25.99 0.85
C ASP A 335 13.94 26.34 -0.63
N VAL A 336 13.22 25.50 -1.39
CA VAL A 336 12.86 25.74 -2.79
C VAL A 336 11.91 26.94 -2.88
N LEU A 337 10.91 27.01 -1.99
CA LEU A 337 9.97 28.12 -1.92
C LEU A 337 10.65 29.44 -1.57
N LEU A 338 11.53 29.44 -0.56
CA LEU A 338 12.29 30.64 -0.18
C LEU A 338 13.19 31.13 -1.32
N THR A 339 13.85 30.21 -2.04
CA THR A 339 14.65 30.55 -3.23
C THR A 339 13.79 31.20 -4.32
N HIS A 340 12.57 30.69 -4.53
CA HIS A 340 11.63 31.26 -5.49
C HIS A 340 11.17 32.66 -5.06
N TYR A 341 10.81 32.83 -3.78
CA TYR A 341 10.41 34.09 -3.19
C TYR A 341 11.52 35.15 -3.28
N GLU A 342 12.76 34.81 -2.91
CA GLU A 342 13.91 35.72 -2.98
C GLU A 342 14.17 36.22 -4.40
N LYS A 343 14.09 35.33 -5.41
CA LYS A 343 14.20 35.71 -6.83
C LYS A 343 13.09 36.65 -7.27
N HIS A 344 11.85 36.37 -6.85
CA HIS A 344 10.70 37.22 -7.17
C HIS A 344 10.84 38.60 -6.51
N LYS A 345 11.21 38.64 -5.23
CA LYS A 345 11.48 39.89 -4.49
C LYS A 345 12.59 40.72 -5.14
N ALA A 346 13.68 40.08 -5.57
CA ALA A 346 14.76 40.76 -6.30
C ALA A 346 14.29 41.30 -7.67
N ALA A 347 13.49 40.53 -8.41
CA ALA A 347 12.92 40.96 -9.68
C ALA A 347 11.94 42.13 -9.51
N ALA A 348 11.10 42.09 -8.46
CA ALA A 348 10.17 43.17 -8.11
C ALA A 348 10.92 44.45 -7.74
N ALA A 349 12.00 44.35 -6.95
CA ALA A 349 12.87 45.49 -6.62
C ALA A 349 13.55 46.08 -7.87
N ALA A 350 14.04 45.24 -8.78
CA ALA A 350 14.63 45.68 -10.04
C ALA A 350 13.61 46.33 -10.99
N ALA A 351 12.36 45.85 -11.00
CA ALA A 351 11.27 46.46 -11.75
C ALA A 351 10.88 47.82 -11.17
N ALA A 352 10.78 47.93 -9.84
CA ALA A 352 10.52 49.19 -9.15
C ALA A 352 11.64 50.22 -9.36
N ALA A 353 12.89 49.77 -9.50
CA ALA A 353 14.04 50.61 -9.84
C ALA A 353 14.12 51.01 -11.34
N GLY A 354 13.18 50.56 -12.18
CA GLY A 354 13.15 50.87 -13.61
C GLY A 354 14.22 50.17 -14.45
N THR A 355 14.89 49.15 -13.91
CA THR A 355 16.04 48.47 -14.55
C THR A 355 15.66 47.12 -15.19
N ALA A 356 14.38 46.74 -15.18
CA ALA A 356 13.88 45.48 -15.74
C ALA A 356 12.52 45.67 -16.44
N ALA A 357 12.22 44.81 -17.41
CA ALA A 357 10.92 44.80 -18.09
C ALA A 357 9.78 44.50 -17.10
N ALA A 358 8.71 45.30 -17.14
CA ALA A 358 7.58 45.34 -16.20
C ALA A 358 6.77 44.01 -16.04
N ALA A 359 7.16 42.93 -16.70
CA ALA A 359 6.43 41.66 -16.73
C ALA A 359 6.51 40.85 -15.42
N ALA A 360 7.47 41.14 -14.52
CA ALA A 360 7.64 40.40 -13.26
C ALA A 360 6.53 40.64 -12.21
N ALA A 361 5.63 41.59 -12.45
CA ALA A 361 4.68 42.09 -11.44
C ALA A 361 3.26 41.51 -11.51
N ALA A 362 2.94 40.60 -12.42
CA ALA A 362 1.53 40.22 -12.64
C ALA A 362 0.99 39.14 -11.68
N ALA A 363 1.85 38.29 -11.10
CA ALA A 363 1.43 37.17 -10.24
C ALA A 363 2.24 37.10 -8.95
N PRO A 364 1.62 36.73 -7.81
CA PRO A 364 2.32 36.57 -6.54
C PRO A 364 3.34 35.42 -6.64
N PRO A 365 4.46 35.47 -5.88
CA PRO A 365 5.47 34.41 -5.88
C PRO A 365 4.90 33.08 -5.38
N PHE A 366 4.03 33.16 -4.38
CA PHE A 366 3.33 32.02 -3.81
C PHE A 366 2.08 32.50 -3.06
N TYR A 367 1.24 31.55 -2.65
CA TYR A 367 0.11 31.77 -1.74
C TYR A 367 0.12 30.72 -0.63
N LEU A 368 -0.62 31.01 0.44
CA LEU A 368 -0.83 30.08 1.55
C LEU A 368 -2.13 29.30 1.34
N TYR A 369 -2.10 28.02 1.69
CA TYR A 369 -3.29 27.18 1.76
C TYR A 369 -3.32 26.45 3.11
N THR A 370 -4.40 26.58 3.86
CA THR A 370 -4.68 25.71 5.01
C THR A 370 -6.16 25.32 5.02
N GLY A 371 -6.60 24.51 5.98
CA GLY A 371 -7.99 24.04 5.98
C GLY A 371 -8.51 23.61 7.34
N ARG A 372 -9.82 23.41 7.39
CA ARG A 372 -10.55 22.94 8.56
C ARG A 372 -11.71 22.04 8.15
N GLY A 373 -11.76 20.86 8.74
CA GLY A 373 -12.93 19.99 8.72
C GLY A 373 -13.90 20.31 9.88
N PRO A 374 -15.06 20.94 9.62
CA PRO A 374 -15.93 21.46 10.68
C PRO A 374 -16.75 20.34 11.32
N SER A 375 -16.28 19.81 12.46
CA SER A 375 -16.92 18.70 13.19
C SER A 375 -17.63 19.12 14.49
N SER A 376 -17.50 20.38 14.90
CA SER A 376 -18.06 20.97 16.12
C SER A 376 -18.36 22.45 15.87
N GLU A 377 -19.19 23.07 16.72
CA GLU A 377 -19.58 24.49 16.54
C GLU A 377 -18.41 25.45 16.74
N ALA A 378 -17.54 25.17 17.72
CA ALA A 378 -16.41 26.04 18.07
C ALA A 378 -15.06 25.34 17.87
N LEU A 379 -14.03 26.14 17.60
CA LEU A 379 -12.64 25.71 17.65
C LEU A 379 -12.14 25.57 19.10
N HIS A 380 -11.35 24.53 19.38
CA HIS A 380 -10.54 24.46 20.60
C HIS A 380 -9.14 25.02 20.38
N ILE A 381 -8.39 25.26 21.47
CA ILE A 381 -7.06 25.90 21.41
C ILE A 381 -6.07 25.22 20.47
N GLY A 382 -6.14 23.88 20.33
CA GLY A 382 -5.30 23.14 19.37
C GLY A 382 -5.50 23.55 17.91
N HIS A 383 -6.72 23.93 17.51
CA HIS A 383 -7.00 24.40 16.15
C HIS A 383 -6.39 25.78 15.88
N LEU A 384 -6.14 26.58 16.92
CA LEU A 384 -5.57 27.92 16.75
C LEU A 384 -4.11 27.87 16.31
N VAL A 385 -3.37 26.80 16.60
CA VAL A 385 -1.93 26.69 16.28
C VAL A 385 -1.67 26.87 14.77
N PRO A 386 -2.28 26.09 13.85
CA PRO A 386 -2.08 26.30 12.42
C PRO A 386 -2.61 27.65 11.92
N PHE A 387 -3.74 28.14 12.44
CA PHE A 387 -4.32 29.41 11.99
C PHE A 387 -3.48 30.62 12.41
N LEU A 388 -3.04 30.69 13.67
CA LEU A 388 -2.17 31.77 14.14
C LEU A 388 -0.83 31.77 13.40
N PHE A 389 -0.31 30.59 13.06
CA PHE A 389 0.91 30.49 12.26
C PHE A 389 0.69 30.91 10.81
N ALA A 390 -0.42 30.49 10.18
CA ALA A 390 -0.79 30.95 8.84
C ALA A 390 -0.98 32.48 8.79
N LYS A 391 -1.57 33.07 9.83
CA LYS A 391 -1.74 34.53 9.99
C LYS A 391 -0.38 35.23 10.08
N TYR A 392 0.54 34.70 10.88
CA TYR A 392 1.93 35.19 10.90
C TYR A 392 2.59 35.11 9.51
N LEU A 393 2.49 33.97 8.83
CA LEU A 393 3.09 33.79 7.50
C LEU A 393 2.48 34.76 6.48
N GLN A 394 1.17 34.97 6.52
CA GLN A 394 0.47 35.91 5.66
C GLN A 394 1.04 37.31 5.81
N GLU A 395 1.18 37.80 7.03
CA GLU A 395 1.73 39.13 7.29
C GLU A 395 3.22 39.24 7.00
N ALA A 396 3.99 38.18 7.27
CA ALA A 396 5.45 38.19 7.13
C ALA A 396 5.89 38.17 5.67
N PHE A 397 5.17 37.44 4.82
CA PHE A 397 5.47 37.32 3.39
C PHE A 397 4.61 38.21 2.50
N ASP A 398 3.55 38.81 3.05
CA ASP A 398 2.59 39.66 2.34
C ASP A 398 1.88 38.95 1.17
N VAL A 399 1.39 37.74 1.42
CA VAL A 399 0.81 36.85 0.40
C VAL A 399 -0.67 36.59 0.60
N LEU A 400 -1.33 36.10 -0.46
CA LEU A 400 -2.73 35.64 -0.40
C LEU A 400 -2.84 34.33 0.39
N LEU A 401 -3.97 34.14 1.06
CA LEU A 401 -4.31 32.94 1.82
C LEU A 401 -5.66 32.39 1.34
N VAL A 402 -5.70 31.08 1.08
CA VAL A 402 -6.96 30.34 0.88
C VAL A 402 -7.19 29.38 2.04
N ILE A 403 -8.41 29.33 2.55
CA ILE A 403 -8.80 28.44 3.65
C ILE A 403 -9.95 27.56 3.19
N GLN A 404 -9.68 26.25 3.10
CA GLN A 404 -10.70 25.25 2.74
C GLN A 404 -11.50 24.84 3.97
N LEU A 405 -12.82 24.92 3.89
CA LEU A 405 -13.72 24.26 4.83
C LEU A 405 -14.20 22.96 4.19
N THR A 406 -13.91 21.82 4.83
CA THR A 406 -14.19 20.48 4.30
C THR A 406 -15.49 19.91 4.89
N GLU A 407 -16.60 20.61 4.69
CA GLU A 407 -17.91 20.19 5.21
C GLU A 407 -18.47 18.94 4.50
N ASP A 408 -18.05 18.73 3.25
CA ASP A 408 -18.31 17.51 2.49
C ASP A 408 -17.56 16.30 3.06
N GLU A 409 -16.30 16.45 3.49
CA GLU A 409 -15.56 15.43 4.24
C GLU A 409 -16.34 15.00 5.48
N LYS A 410 -16.79 15.97 6.29
CA LYS A 410 -17.49 15.64 7.52
C LYS A 410 -18.83 14.96 7.25
N TYR A 411 -19.49 15.29 6.16
CA TYR A 411 -20.68 14.57 5.70
C TYR A 411 -20.35 13.14 5.24
N LEU A 412 -19.24 12.94 4.52
CA LEU A 412 -18.85 11.63 3.99
C LEU A 412 -18.28 10.66 5.03
N PHE A 413 -17.68 11.20 6.10
CA PHE A 413 -16.98 10.43 7.13
C PHE A 413 -17.75 10.26 8.43
N LYS A 414 -18.79 11.05 8.69
CA LYS A 414 -19.61 10.97 9.91
C LYS A 414 -21.06 10.70 9.57
N ASP A 415 -21.50 9.48 9.83
CA ASP A 415 -22.84 9.00 9.50
C ASP A 415 -23.95 9.81 10.22
N GLU A 416 -23.62 10.43 11.36
CA GLU A 416 -24.56 11.23 12.14
C GLU A 416 -24.79 12.66 11.61
N LEU A 417 -23.96 13.14 10.67
CA LEU A 417 -24.02 14.52 10.19
C LEU A 417 -24.70 14.63 8.83
N GLY A 418 -25.80 15.39 8.77
CA GLY A 418 -26.44 15.74 7.50
C GLY A 418 -25.73 16.90 6.78
N LEU A 419 -25.89 16.98 5.46
CA LEU A 419 -25.23 18.01 4.64
C LEU A 419 -25.54 19.46 5.05
N GLN A 420 -26.79 19.75 5.43
CA GLN A 420 -27.17 21.09 5.91
C GLN A 420 -26.52 21.42 7.26
N GLN A 421 -26.33 20.41 8.11
CA GLN A 421 -25.67 20.56 9.39
C GLN A 421 -24.18 20.84 9.20
N THR A 422 -23.50 20.11 8.31
CA THR A 422 -22.07 20.36 8.05
C THR A 422 -21.83 21.73 7.44
N LYS A 423 -22.72 22.20 6.54
CA LYS A 423 -22.70 23.59 6.04
C LYS A 423 -22.84 24.63 7.15
N ARG A 424 -23.79 24.45 8.08
CA ARG A 424 -23.92 25.33 9.26
C ARG A 424 -22.64 25.34 10.10
N LEU A 425 -22.06 24.17 10.39
CA LEU A 425 -20.83 24.06 11.17
C LEU A 425 -19.66 24.77 10.47
N ALA A 426 -19.56 24.66 9.14
CA ALA A 426 -18.56 25.38 8.35
C ALA A 426 -18.71 26.90 8.53
N PHE A 427 -19.94 27.41 8.46
CA PHE A 427 -20.22 28.83 8.65
C PHE A 427 -19.85 29.33 10.06
N GLU A 428 -20.15 28.56 11.12
CA GLU A 428 -19.75 28.93 12.49
C GLU A 428 -18.23 28.88 12.67
N ASN A 429 -17.55 27.84 12.16
CA ASN A 429 -16.09 27.74 12.22
C ASN A 429 -15.41 28.86 11.41
N ALA A 430 -16.03 29.33 10.32
CA ALA A 430 -15.51 30.48 9.57
C ALA A 430 -15.43 31.75 10.44
N LYS A 431 -16.40 31.97 11.35
CA LYS A 431 -16.37 33.12 12.28
C LYS A 431 -15.16 33.04 13.21
N ASP A 432 -14.90 31.87 13.78
CA ASP A 432 -13.74 31.63 14.65
C ASP A 432 -12.41 31.84 13.91
N ILE A 433 -12.34 31.39 12.66
CA ILE A 433 -11.17 31.59 11.80
C ILE A 433 -10.96 33.08 11.51
N ILE A 434 -12.00 33.81 11.12
CA ILE A 434 -11.94 35.26 10.90
C ILE A 434 -11.50 36.00 12.17
N ALA A 435 -11.96 35.55 13.35
CA ALA A 435 -11.59 36.12 14.64
C ALA A 435 -10.10 35.97 14.99
N CYS A 436 -9.34 35.10 14.29
CA CYS A 436 -7.88 35.03 14.40
C CYS A 436 -7.16 36.27 13.83
N GLY A 437 -7.88 37.14 13.10
CA GLY A 437 -7.38 38.43 12.63
C GLY A 437 -6.60 38.36 11.32
N PHE A 438 -7.06 37.54 10.37
CA PHE A 438 -6.53 37.53 9.00
C PHE A 438 -6.86 38.82 8.24
N ASP A 439 -6.05 39.17 7.25
CA ASP A 439 -6.33 40.28 6.35
C ASP A 439 -7.51 39.94 5.43
N LEU A 440 -8.61 40.69 5.52
CA LEU A 440 -9.83 40.45 4.76
C LEU A 440 -9.64 40.63 3.24
N ASP A 441 -8.72 41.50 2.82
CA ASP A 441 -8.45 41.77 1.40
C ASP A 441 -7.56 40.69 0.78
N LYS A 442 -6.89 39.88 1.61
CA LYS A 442 -5.94 38.84 1.17
C LYS A 442 -6.34 37.42 1.56
N THR A 443 -7.54 37.22 2.10
CA THR A 443 -7.99 35.92 2.60
C THR A 443 -9.27 35.47 1.93
N PHE A 444 -9.24 34.29 1.32
CA PHE A 444 -10.41 33.65 0.73
C PHE A 444 -10.76 32.37 1.48
N ILE A 445 -11.90 32.37 2.18
CA ILE A 445 -12.43 31.20 2.88
C ILE A 445 -13.57 30.63 2.05
N PHE A 446 -13.57 29.31 1.80
CA PHE A 446 -14.61 28.68 1.00
C PHE A 446 -15.05 27.33 1.58
N CYS A 447 -16.34 27.03 1.42
CA CYS A 447 -16.91 25.71 1.62
C CYS A 447 -16.75 24.88 0.34
N ASN A 448 -16.41 23.60 0.48
CA ASN A 448 -16.17 22.73 -0.66
C ASN A 448 -17.37 22.63 -1.58
N THR A 449 -18.57 22.40 -1.04
CA THR A 449 -19.79 22.26 -1.84
C THR A 449 -20.20 23.53 -2.56
N ASP A 450 -19.83 24.70 -2.05
CA ASP A 450 -20.16 25.99 -2.68
C ASP A 450 -19.13 26.38 -3.75
N TYR A 451 -17.86 25.97 -3.59
CA TYR A 451 -16.78 26.28 -4.54
C TYR A 451 -16.42 25.11 -5.48
N ILE A 452 -17.15 23.99 -5.41
CA ILE A 452 -16.78 22.74 -6.08
C ILE A 452 -16.61 22.88 -7.58
N SER A 453 -17.41 23.73 -8.24
CA SER A 453 -17.34 23.95 -9.68
C SER A 453 -15.98 24.46 -10.14
N SER A 454 -15.32 25.28 -9.31
CA SER A 454 -13.98 25.81 -9.60
C SER A 454 -12.88 24.78 -9.30
N LEU A 455 -13.08 23.94 -8.28
CA LEU A 455 -12.13 22.87 -7.92
C LEU A 455 -12.15 21.70 -8.91
N TYR A 456 -13.32 21.38 -9.45
CA TYR A 456 -13.57 20.13 -10.18
C TYR A 456 -12.61 19.85 -11.34
N PRO A 457 -12.26 20.81 -12.21
CA PRO A 457 -11.28 20.56 -13.29
C PRO A 457 -9.91 20.11 -12.77
N THR A 458 -9.46 20.67 -11.64
CA THR A 458 -8.20 20.30 -11.00
C THR A 458 -8.33 18.95 -10.29
N MET A 459 -9.46 18.70 -9.62
CA MET A 459 -9.77 17.39 -9.01
C MET A 459 -9.71 16.27 -10.04
N LEU A 460 -10.30 16.45 -11.23
CA LEU A 460 -10.26 15.44 -12.30
C LEU A 460 -8.83 15.10 -12.75
N LYS A 461 -7.95 16.11 -12.84
CA LYS A 461 -6.53 15.89 -13.16
C LYS A 461 -5.84 15.05 -12.09
N ILE A 462 -6.14 15.29 -10.82
CA ILE A 462 -5.59 14.55 -9.68
C ILE A 462 -6.15 13.12 -9.64
N GLN A 463 -7.48 12.96 -9.73
CA GLN A 463 -8.16 11.66 -9.71
C GLN A 463 -7.68 10.75 -10.84
N LYS A 464 -7.36 11.29 -12.01
CA LYS A 464 -6.78 10.51 -13.12
C LYS A 464 -5.36 10.00 -12.84
N LYS A 465 -4.63 10.63 -11.92
CA LYS A 465 -3.23 10.34 -11.61
C LYS A 465 -3.05 9.51 -10.34
N VAL A 466 -4.09 9.36 -9.53
CA VAL A 466 -4.06 8.61 -8.29
C VAL A 466 -4.98 7.40 -8.42
N ASN A 467 -4.43 6.21 -8.30
CA ASN A 467 -5.21 4.96 -8.38
C ASN A 467 -5.73 4.51 -7.01
N LEU A 468 -6.65 3.55 -7.02
CA LEU A 468 -7.27 3.05 -5.79
C LEU A 468 -6.24 2.42 -4.84
N ASN A 469 -5.22 1.74 -5.35
CA ASN A 469 -4.19 1.09 -4.53
C ASN A 469 -3.36 2.13 -3.75
N GLN A 470 -2.99 3.25 -4.40
CA GLN A 470 -2.31 4.36 -3.75
C GLN A 470 -3.16 4.96 -2.64
N ILE A 471 -4.45 5.19 -2.90
CA ILE A 471 -5.38 5.70 -1.87
C ILE A 471 -5.49 4.73 -0.69
N ARG A 472 -5.61 3.42 -0.94
CA ARG A 472 -5.65 2.41 0.13
C ARG A 472 -4.35 2.37 0.93
N ALA A 473 -3.20 2.46 0.27
CA ALA A 473 -1.89 2.45 0.93
C ALA A 473 -1.67 3.69 1.81
N ILE A 474 -2.11 4.88 1.37
CA ILE A 474 -1.91 6.14 2.10
C ILE A 474 -2.93 6.31 3.23
N PHE A 475 -4.19 5.97 2.98
CA PHE A 475 -5.31 6.31 3.85
C PHE A 475 -5.98 5.12 4.54
N GLY A 476 -5.64 3.89 4.17
CA GLY A 476 -6.20 2.68 4.78
C GLY A 476 -7.66 2.40 4.41
N PHE A 477 -8.21 3.00 3.35
CA PHE A 477 -9.60 2.73 2.95
C PHE A 477 -9.83 1.28 2.52
N GLU A 478 -11.04 0.77 2.80
CA GLU A 478 -11.42 -0.61 2.52
C GLU A 478 -12.48 -0.70 1.43
N GLY A 479 -12.78 -1.91 0.96
CA GLY A 479 -13.82 -2.15 -0.06
C GLY A 479 -15.24 -1.77 0.37
N SER A 480 -15.47 -1.64 1.69
CA SER A 480 -16.73 -1.22 2.29
C SER A 480 -16.87 0.30 2.44
N ASP A 481 -15.80 1.09 2.24
CA ASP A 481 -15.90 2.55 2.31
C ASP A 481 -16.70 3.12 1.14
N ASN A 482 -17.48 4.17 1.41
CA ASN A 482 -18.22 4.84 0.35
C ASN A 482 -17.28 5.52 -0.65
N ILE A 483 -17.70 5.57 -1.93
CA ILE A 483 -16.89 6.13 -3.02
C ILE A 483 -16.51 7.60 -2.79
N GLY A 484 -17.27 8.33 -1.97
CA GLY A 484 -16.97 9.71 -1.61
C GLY A 484 -15.71 9.83 -0.75
N LYS A 485 -15.55 8.98 0.26
CA LYS A 485 -14.32 8.90 1.07
C LYS A 485 -13.10 8.64 0.20
N VAL A 486 -13.22 7.68 -0.72
CA VAL A 486 -12.14 7.29 -1.64
C VAL A 486 -11.77 8.42 -2.59
N ALA A 487 -12.74 9.21 -3.05
CA ALA A 487 -12.52 10.33 -3.96
C ALA A 487 -12.06 11.63 -3.27
N PHE A 488 -12.34 11.79 -1.98
CA PHE A 488 -12.12 13.01 -1.20
C PHE A 488 -10.67 13.53 -1.18
N PRO A 489 -9.61 12.68 -1.15
CA PRO A 489 -8.23 13.18 -1.17
C PRO A 489 -7.92 14.10 -2.35
N ALA A 490 -8.57 13.92 -3.50
CA ALA A 490 -8.44 14.84 -4.63
C ALA A 490 -9.05 16.22 -4.36
N THR A 491 -10.17 16.27 -3.61
CA THR A 491 -10.81 17.52 -3.17
C THR A 491 -9.90 18.32 -2.24
N GLN A 492 -9.20 17.67 -1.31
CA GLN A 492 -8.26 18.33 -0.40
C GLN A 492 -6.93 18.70 -1.08
N ALA A 493 -6.51 17.95 -2.11
CA ALA A 493 -5.30 18.25 -2.88
C ALA A 493 -5.48 19.41 -3.87
N ALA A 494 -6.68 19.59 -4.44
CA ALA A 494 -6.93 20.60 -5.49
C ALA A 494 -6.57 22.05 -5.09
N PRO A 495 -6.84 22.54 -3.86
CA PRO A 495 -6.43 23.86 -3.40
C PRO A 495 -4.91 24.10 -3.36
N SER A 496 -4.08 23.05 -3.53
CA SER A 496 -2.62 23.18 -3.62
C SER A 496 -2.15 23.76 -4.96
N PHE A 497 -3.06 23.90 -5.93
CA PHE A 497 -2.77 24.42 -7.26
C PHE A 497 -3.51 25.74 -7.50
N ALA A 498 -2.78 26.81 -7.84
CA ALA A 498 -3.35 28.13 -8.09
C ALA A 498 -4.43 28.14 -9.19
N CYS A 499 -4.35 27.22 -10.16
CA CYS A 499 -5.37 27.08 -11.21
C CYS A 499 -6.76 26.64 -10.70
N ALA A 500 -6.86 26.16 -9.46
CA ALA A 500 -8.14 25.92 -8.80
C ALA A 500 -8.86 27.24 -8.40
N PHE A 501 -8.16 28.38 -8.46
CA PHE A 501 -8.67 29.70 -8.08
C PHE A 501 -8.46 30.72 -9.20
N SER A 502 -8.99 30.43 -10.39
CA SER A 502 -8.88 31.30 -11.57
C SER A 502 -9.40 32.72 -11.34
N SER A 503 -10.42 32.90 -10.50
CA SER A 503 -10.94 34.21 -10.10
C SER A 503 -9.96 35.04 -9.27
N ILE A 504 -8.98 34.39 -8.62
CA ILE A 504 -7.97 35.03 -7.77
C ILE A 504 -6.65 35.21 -8.53
N PHE A 505 -6.19 34.16 -9.21
CA PHE A 505 -4.85 34.14 -9.84
C PHE A 505 -4.87 34.25 -11.38
N GLY A 506 -6.06 34.28 -12.00
CA GLY A 506 -6.23 34.28 -13.45
C GLY A 506 -5.94 32.93 -14.11
N ASP A 507 -6.26 32.83 -15.40
CA ASP A 507 -6.14 31.59 -16.21
C ASP A 507 -4.91 31.55 -17.12
N SER A 508 -3.93 32.40 -16.85
CA SER A 508 -2.72 32.46 -17.68
C SER A 508 -1.83 31.22 -17.46
N PRO A 509 -0.99 30.84 -18.44
CA PRO A 509 0.02 29.80 -18.23
C PRO A 509 0.96 30.09 -17.05
N ALA A 510 1.15 31.36 -16.68
CA ALA A 510 1.98 31.77 -15.55
C ALA A 510 1.35 31.40 -14.19
N THR A 511 0.03 31.23 -14.12
CA THR A 511 -0.67 30.78 -12.90
C THR A 511 -0.15 29.42 -12.41
N ASN A 512 0.25 28.54 -13.33
CA ASN A 512 0.81 27.23 -12.97
C ASN A 512 2.21 27.32 -12.31
N ASN A 513 2.87 28.47 -12.34
CA ASN A 513 4.18 28.69 -11.72
C ASN A 513 4.08 29.24 -10.29
N ILE A 514 2.90 29.70 -9.87
CA ILE A 514 2.66 30.20 -8.51
C ILE A 514 2.82 29.03 -7.53
N LYS A 515 3.72 29.18 -6.55
CA LYS A 515 3.94 28.15 -5.54
C LYS A 515 2.85 28.19 -4.45
N CYS A 516 2.71 27.10 -3.71
CA CYS A 516 1.79 27.00 -2.58
C CYS A 516 2.58 26.58 -1.33
N LEU A 517 2.32 27.24 -0.21
CA LEU A 517 2.84 26.85 1.10
C LEU A 517 1.69 26.43 2.01
N ILE A 518 1.78 25.23 2.58
CA ILE A 518 0.71 24.62 3.38
C ILE A 518 1.14 24.50 4.85
N PRO A 519 0.78 25.45 5.74
CA PRO A 519 0.96 25.28 7.18
C PRO A 519 -0.12 24.33 7.73
N GLN A 520 0.33 23.19 8.27
CA GLN A 520 -0.54 22.17 8.87
C GLN A 520 0.18 21.44 10.01
N ALA A 521 -0.59 20.73 10.84
CA ALA A 521 -0.04 19.74 11.76
C ALA A 521 0.47 18.52 10.95
N LEU A 522 1.52 17.87 11.46
CA LEU A 522 2.12 16.69 10.83
C LEU A 522 1.30 15.43 11.09
#